data_AF-W4LAQ3-F1
#
_entry.id   AF-W4LAQ3-F1
#
_cell.length_a   1.000
_cell.length_b   1.000
_cell.length_c   1.000
_cell.angle_alpha   90.00
_cell.angle_beta   90.00
_cell.angle_gamma   90.00
#
_symmetry.space_group_name_H-M   'P 1'
#
loop_
_entity.id
_entity.type
_entity.pdbx_description
1 polymer ?
#
loop_
_entity_poly.entity_id
_entity_poly.type
_entity_poly.pdbx_seq_one_letter_code
_entity_poly.pdbx_strand_id
1 'polypeptide(L)'
;QCGVYAARPFACRAWHSTSAARCEAIFTHGDPLSMIPPLDMDLYNAQWDVVYGVAEGLRQAGLDDRPYELHSMLHRVLDMPDAARRWLQGEDVFAGCTPGAFFD
;
A
#
# COMPACT_ATOMS: atom_id res chain seq x y z
N GLN A 1 -17.94 7.55 -13.73
CA GLN A 1 -17.28 6.91 -12.58
C GLN A 1 -16.72 5.56 -13.04
N CYS A 2 -15.54 5.14 -12.58
CA CYS A 2 -14.95 3.84 -12.94
C CYS A 2 -15.89 2.68 -12.53
N GLY A 3 -16.17 1.73 -13.43
CA GLY A 3 -17.14 0.65 -13.20
C GLY A 3 -16.79 -0.33 -12.08
N VAL A 4 -15.50 -0.43 -11.72
CA VAL A 4 -15.02 -1.30 -10.63
C VAL A 4 -14.88 -0.58 -9.28
N TYR A 5 -15.22 0.72 -9.20
CA TYR A 5 -14.95 1.56 -8.03
C TYR A 5 -15.47 0.98 -6.72
N ALA A 6 -16.66 0.38 -6.72
CA ALA A 6 -17.27 -0.21 -5.53
C ALA A 6 -16.44 -1.34 -4.91
N ALA A 7 -15.73 -2.12 -5.71
CA ALA A 7 -14.91 -3.26 -5.28
C ALA A 7 -13.46 -2.86 -4.93
N ARG A 8 -13.04 -1.62 -5.19
CA ARG A 8 -11.65 -1.22 -4.92
C ARG A 8 -11.42 -1.09 -3.41
N PRO A 9 -10.36 -1.72 -2.86
CA PRO A 9 -9.91 -1.45 -1.49
C PRO A 9 -9.61 0.04 -1.31
N PHE A 10 -9.69 0.53 -0.07
CA PHE A 10 -9.46 1.93 0.27
C PHE A 10 -8.18 2.49 -0.37
N ALA A 11 -7.06 1.78 -0.19
CA ALA A 11 -5.76 2.14 -0.76
C ALA A 11 -5.71 2.15 -2.30
N CYS A 12 -6.63 1.48 -2.98
CA CYS A 12 -6.69 1.52 -4.44
C CYS A 12 -7.64 2.61 -4.96
N ARG A 13 -8.54 3.15 -4.12
CA ARG A 13 -9.51 4.17 -4.56
C ARG A 13 -8.86 5.51 -4.87
N ALA A 14 -7.72 5.84 -4.27
CA ALA A 14 -6.95 7.03 -4.64
C ALA A 14 -6.37 6.95 -6.07
N TRP A 15 -6.16 5.74 -6.57
CA TRP A 15 -5.46 5.46 -7.83
C TRP A 15 -6.42 5.39 -9.02
N HIS A 16 -7.20 6.44 -9.24
CA HIS A 16 -7.92 6.66 -10.49
C HIS A 16 -8.16 8.15 -10.74
N SER A 17 -8.35 8.48 -12.02
CA SER A 17 -8.78 9.82 -12.39
C SER A 17 -10.21 10.09 -11.98
N THR A 18 -10.46 11.28 -11.45
CA THR A 18 -11.80 11.84 -11.27
C THR A 18 -12.29 12.59 -12.52
N SER A 19 -11.46 12.70 -13.57
CA SER A 19 -11.76 13.41 -14.82
C SER A 19 -11.63 12.50 -16.04
N ALA A 20 -12.75 12.27 -16.74
CA ALA A 20 -12.77 11.52 -17.99
C ALA A 20 -11.95 12.21 -19.09
N ALA A 21 -12.03 13.54 -19.19
CA ALA A 21 -11.24 14.31 -20.16
C ALA A 21 -9.73 14.17 -19.93
N ARG A 22 -9.27 14.11 -18.67
CA ARG A 22 -7.86 13.83 -18.37
C ARG A 22 -7.45 12.42 -18.75
N CYS A 23 -8.31 11.42 -18.52
CA CYS A 23 -8.07 10.07 -19.00
C CYS A 23 -7.95 10.01 -20.52
N GLU A 24 -8.85 10.68 -21.25
CA GLU A 24 -8.85 10.72 -22.71
C GLU A 24 -7.60 11.42 -23.25
N ALA A 25 -7.19 12.54 -22.65
CA ALA A 25 -5.97 13.24 -23.01
C ALA A 25 -4.72 12.37 -22.80
N ILE A 26 -4.62 11.66 -21.68
CA ILE A 26 -3.51 10.73 -21.42
C ILE A 26 -3.56 9.56 -22.39
N PHE A 27 -4.73 9.01 -22.67
CA PHE A 27 -4.88 7.89 -23.59
C PHE A 27 -4.50 8.27 -25.03
N THR A 28 -4.86 9.47 -25.47
CA THR A 28 -4.68 9.92 -26.87
C THR A 28 -3.31 10.55 -27.10
N HIS A 29 -2.77 11.23 -26.11
CA HIS A 29 -1.58 12.08 -26.24
C HIS A 29 -0.51 11.85 -25.18
N GLY A 30 -0.81 11.09 -24.13
CA GLY A 30 0.11 10.87 -23.03
C GLY A 30 1.16 9.81 -23.34
N ASP A 31 2.33 9.96 -22.75
CA ASP A 31 3.30 8.87 -22.64
C ASP A 31 2.99 8.07 -21.37
N PRO A 32 2.67 6.76 -21.49
CA PRO A 32 2.33 5.89 -20.36
C PRO A 32 3.42 5.82 -19.27
N LEU A 33 4.66 6.15 -19.61
CA LEU A 33 5.81 6.06 -18.71
C LEU A 33 6.13 7.36 -17.97
N SER A 34 5.61 8.50 -18.41
CA SER A 34 5.90 9.81 -17.81
C SER A 34 4.68 10.51 -17.20
N MET A 35 3.46 10.04 -17.49
CA MET A 35 2.25 10.62 -16.92
C MET A 35 1.68 9.74 -15.80
N ILE A 36 1.85 10.20 -14.56
CA ILE A 36 1.11 9.64 -13.42
C ILE A 36 -0.40 9.79 -13.73
N PRO A 37 -1.20 8.71 -13.66
CA PRO A 37 -2.64 8.81 -13.82
C PRO A 37 -3.18 9.86 -12.86
N PRO A 38 -4.21 10.64 -13.21
CA PRO A 38 -4.76 11.63 -12.30
C PRO A 38 -5.20 10.88 -11.04
N LEU A 39 -4.71 11.30 -9.87
CA LEU A 39 -5.05 10.71 -8.59
C LEU A 39 -6.09 11.60 -7.90
N ASP A 40 -6.95 10.98 -7.11
CA ASP A 40 -7.69 11.73 -6.09
C ASP A 40 -6.71 12.02 -4.95
N MET A 41 -6.11 13.22 -4.96
CA MET A 41 -5.04 13.57 -4.03
C MET A 41 -5.49 13.64 -2.58
N ASP A 42 -6.75 14.00 -2.33
CA ASP A 42 -7.29 14.02 -0.96
C ASP A 42 -7.40 12.60 -0.42
N LEU A 43 -7.92 11.68 -1.24
CA LEU A 43 -8.01 10.28 -0.87
C LEU A 43 -6.63 9.59 -0.82
N TYR A 44 -5.70 9.99 -1.68
CA TYR A 44 -4.31 9.54 -1.67
C TYR A 44 -3.62 9.91 -0.37
N ASN A 45 -3.75 11.16 0.07
CA ASN A 45 -3.19 11.62 1.34
C ASN A 45 -3.84 10.89 2.52
N ALA A 46 -5.16 10.79 2.55
CA ALA A 46 -5.88 10.08 3.60
C ALA A 46 -5.48 8.59 3.71
N GLN A 47 -5.22 7.92 2.58
CA GLN A 47 -4.66 6.57 2.57
C GLN A 47 -3.30 6.52 3.28
N TRP A 48 -2.38 7.41 2.93
CA TRP A 48 -1.05 7.42 3.50
C TRP A 48 -1.05 7.80 4.97
N ASP A 49 -1.92 8.71 5.40
CA ASP A 49 -2.11 9.06 6.81
C ASP A 49 -2.49 7.83 7.66
N VAL A 50 -3.35 6.95 7.14
CA VAL A 50 -3.70 5.69 7.80
C VAL A 50 -2.47 4.76 7.91
N VAL A 51 -1.71 4.63 6.82
CA VAL A 51 -0.51 3.78 6.78
C VAL A 51 0.54 4.28 7.78
N TYR A 52 0.84 5.58 7.77
CA TYR A 52 1.79 6.18 8.70
C TYR A 52 1.31 6.12 10.15
N GLY A 53 0.02 6.34 10.40
CA GLY A 53 -0.55 6.22 11.75
C GLY A 53 -0.43 4.81 12.32
N VAL A 54 -0.64 3.77 11.48
CA VAL A 54 -0.43 2.38 11.89
C VAL A 54 1.05 2.10 12.16
N ALA A 55 1.95 2.47 11.24
CA ALA A 55 3.39 2.27 11.42
C ALA A 55 3.90 2.96 12.68
N GLU A 56 3.51 4.21 12.92
CA GLU A 56 3.87 4.97 14.11
C GLU A 56 3.33 4.30 15.40
N GLY A 57 2.09 3.79 15.38
CA GLY A 57 1.53 3.04 16.50
C GLY A 57 2.31 1.76 16.81
N LEU A 58 2.74 1.02 15.78
CA LEU A 58 3.58 -0.17 15.93
C LEU A 58 4.95 0.19 16.50
N ARG A 59 5.58 1.25 15.97
CA ARG A 59 6.86 1.76 16.45
C ARG A 59 6.80 2.17 17.91
N GLN A 60 5.75 2.88 18.33
CA GLN A 60 5.52 3.26 19.73
C GLN A 60 5.29 2.05 20.65
N ALA A 61 4.73 0.97 20.12
CA ALA A 61 4.57 -0.29 20.83
C ALA A 61 5.84 -1.15 20.88
N GLY A 62 6.94 -0.72 20.23
CA GLY A 62 8.17 -1.49 20.11
C GLY A 62 8.05 -2.72 19.20
N LEU A 63 7.07 -2.70 18.29
CA LEU A 63 6.85 -3.74 17.29
C LEU A 63 7.51 -3.32 15.97
N ASP A 64 7.77 -4.31 15.11
CA ASP A 64 8.26 -4.07 13.76
C ASP A 64 7.22 -3.29 12.94
N ASP A 65 7.56 -2.06 12.58
CA ASP A 65 6.77 -1.10 11.81
C ASP A 65 7.15 -1.08 10.33
N ARG A 66 8.07 -1.95 9.90
CA ARG A 66 8.58 -1.96 8.53
C ARG A 66 7.52 -2.48 7.55
N PRO A 67 7.46 -1.90 6.34
CA PRO A 67 6.62 -2.39 5.27
C PRO A 67 7.34 -3.46 4.47
N TYR A 68 6.58 -4.46 4.04
CA TYR A 68 7.07 -5.59 3.27
C TYR A 68 6.27 -5.78 2.00
N GLU A 69 6.90 -6.38 0.99
CA GLU A 69 6.21 -6.91 -0.16
C GLU A 69 5.24 -8.03 0.29
N LEU A 70 3.99 -7.96 -0.18
CA LEU A 70 2.88 -8.78 0.31
C LEU A 70 3.13 -10.28 0.11
N HIS A 71 3.62 -10.68 -1.06
CA HIS A 71 3.87 -12.08 -1.38
C HIS A 71 4.94 -12.69 -0.47
N SER A 72 6.08 -12.01 -0.31
CA SER A 72 7.18 -12.43 0.57
C SER A 72 6.71 -12.57 2.02
N MET A 73 5.98 -11.58 2.54
CA MET A 73 5.46 -11.60 3.91
C MET A 73 4.40 -12.70 4.10
N LEU A 74 3.49 -12.86 3.14
CA LEU A 74 2.44 -13.87 3.21
C LEU A 74 3.02 -15.28 3.21
N HIS A 75 4.01 -15.56 2.35
CA HIS A 75 4.72 -16.85 2.37
C HIS A 75 5.31 -17.16 3.75
N ARG A 76 6.00 -16.18 4.37
CA ARG A 76 6.56 -16.33 5.72
C ARG A 76 5.49 -16.68 6.76
N VAL A 77 4.34 -16.02 6.73
CA VAL A 77 3.26 -16.26 7.69
C VAL A 77 2.57 -17.60 7.45
N LEU A 78 2.40 -18.02 6.20
CA LEU A 78 1.81 -19.32 5.87
C LEU A 78 2.70 -20.49 6.31
N ASP A 79 4.02 -20.33 6.25
CA ASP A 79 5.00 -21.33 6.71
C ASP A 79 5.23 -21.32 8.23
N MET A 80 4.72 -20.30 8.94
CA MET A 80 4.88 -20.12 10.38
C MET A 80 3.51 -19.85 11.04
N PRO A 81 2.75 -20.91 11.39
CA PRO A 81 1.38 -20.77 11.90
C PRO A 81 1.23 -19.91 13.17
N ASP A 82 2.30 -19.74 13.94
CA ASP A 82 2.35 -18.90 15.14
C ASP A 82 3.09 -17.57 14.95
N ALA A 83 3.32 -17.15 13.70
CA ALA A 83 4.00 -15.90 13.32
C ALA A 83 3.46 -14.68 14.07
N ALA A 84 2.15 -14.51 14.13
CA ALA A 84 1.53 -13.37 14.82
C ALA A 84 1.89 -13.33 16.31
N ARG A 85 1.89 -14.48 16.99
CA ARG A 85 2.26 -14.58 18.42
C ARG A 85 3.73 -14.24 18.63
N ARG A 86 4.63 -14.76 17.79
CA ARG A 86 6.08 -14.51 17.87
C ARG A 86 6.42 -13.04 17.60
N TRP A 87 5.77 -12.44 16.60
CA TRP A 87 5.90 -11.02 16.29
C TRP A 87 5.41 -10.14 17.45
N LEU A 88 4.27 -10.46 18.07
CA LEU A 88 3.78 -9.77 19.27
C LEU A 88 4.72 -9.91 20.48
N GLN A 89 5.58 -10.93 20.50
CA GLN A 89 6.62 -11.12 21.52
C GLN A 89 7.93 -10.40 21.18
N GLY A 90 7.99 -9.66 20.06
CA GLY A 90 9.14 -8.90 19.62
C GLY A 90 10.15 -9.70 18.79
N GLU A 91 9.81 -10.91 18.35
CA GLU A 91 10.68 -11.65 17.43
C GLU A 91 10.67 -11.02 16.03
N ASP A 92 11.84 -11.01 15.36
CA ASP A 92 11.98 -10.55 13.97
C ASP A 92 11.45 -11.62 12.99
N VAL A 93 10.14 -11.81 13.01
CA VAL A 93 9.41 -12.80 12.20
C VAL A 93 9.61 -12.56 10.70
N PHE A 94 9.84 -11.31 10.29
CA PHE A 94 9.96 -10.92 8.88
C PHE A 94 11.41 -10.76 8.42
N ALA A 95 12.40 -11.18 9.21
CA ALA A 95 13.80 -11.22 8.81
C ALA A 95 13.98 -11.90 7.44
N GLY A 96 14.62 -11.18 6.51
CA GLY A 96 14.87 -11.64 5.14
C GLY A 96 13.69 -11.55 4.17
N CYS A 97 12.53 -11.01 4.59
CA CYS A 97 11.45 -10.68 3.66
C CYS A 97 11.83 -9.46 2.80
N THR A 98 11.29 -9.40 1.59
CA THR A 98 11.52 -8.28 0.66
C THR A 98 10.88 -6.99 1.22
N PRO A 99 11.65 -5.88 1.36
CA PRO A 99 11.10 -4.60 1.76
C PRO A 99 10.03 -4.07 0.79
N GLY A 100 9.06 -3.32 1.30
CA GLY A 100 8.04 -2.66 0.48
C GLY A 100 8.61 -1.49 -0.33
N ALA A 101 8.17 -1.34 -1.58
CA ALA A 101 8.75 -0.43 -2.58
C ALA A 101 8.53 1.09 -2.35
N PHE A 102 8.07 1.52 -1.17
CA PHE A 102 7.58 2.89 -0.95
C PHE A 102 8.07 3.55 0.35
N PHE A 103 9.12 3.04 0.98
CA PHE A 103 9.58 3.52 2.30
C PHE A 103 11.09 3.69 2.41
N ASP A 104 11.74 3.97 1.28
CA ASP A 104 13.13 4.42 1.22
C ASP A 104 13.21 5.93 1.48
#